data_AF-A0A7S1E1A0-F1
#
_entry.id   AF-A0A7S1E1A0-F1
#
_cell.length_a   1.000
_cell.length_b   1.000
_cell.length_c   1.000
_cell.angle_alpha   90.00
_cell.angle_beta   90.00
_cell.angle_gamma   90.00
#
_symmetry.space_group_name_H-M   'P 1'
#
loop_
_entity.id
_entity.type
_entity.pdbx_description
1 polymer ?
#
loop_
_entity_poly.entity_id
_entity_poly.type
_entity_poly.pdbx_seq_one_letter_code
_entity_poly.pdbx_strand_id
1 'polypeptide(L)'
;MSQSSTLTEEQKELIRKNREKALEIQKRKRKEREEKELSDATGGQEKIAKRRKEEEDVELEEFEIGAPLLVTKKEAKERYCLPEGTLAVCSFVEKENPHRKGWNKMKLYERFEIRLRARKRYGGLEGLIEERDERARKKFEKDLDKTKHIFK
;
A
#
# COMPACT_ATOMS: atom_id res chain seq x y z
N MET A 1 41.75 -24.24 -57.19
CA MET A 1 42.74 -24.32 -56.08
C MET A 1 42.17 -23.58 -54.90
N SER A 2 41.71 -24.29 -53.86
CA SER A 2 41.12 -23.69 -52.65
C SER A 2 42.20 -23.67 -51.57
N GLN A 3 42.75 -22.49 -51.27
CA GLN A 3 43.70 -22.34 -50.16
C GLN A 3 42.95 -22.48 -48.84
N SER A 4 43.23 -23.54 -48.07
CA SER A 4 42.70 -23.72 -46.72
C SER A 4 43.37 -22.71 -45.78
N SER A 5 42.65 -21.69 -45.36
CA SER A 5 43.11 -20.69 -44.39
C SER A 5 43.16 -21.30 -42.98
N THR A 6 44.25 -21.98 -42.65
CA THR A 6 44.51 -22.43 -41.28
C THR A 6 44.99 -21.25 -40.44
N LEU A 7 44.26 -20.96 -39.35
CA LEU A 7 44.62 -19.92 -38.37
C LEU A 7 46.05 -20.13 -37.85
N THR A 8 46.82 -19.06 -37.73
CA THR A 8 48.15 -19.11 -37.11
C THR A 8 48.04 -19.44 -35.61
N GLU A 9 49.08 -20.02 -35.03
CA GLU A 9 49.08 -20.38 -33.60
C GLU A 9 48.82 -19.16 -32.69
N GLU A 10 49.34 -17.99 -33.06
CA GLU A 10 49.06 -16.73 -32.37
C GLU A 10 47.58 -16.33 -32.43
N GLN A 11 46.92 -16.51 -33.58
CA GLN A 11 45.48 -16.24 -33.74
C GLN A 11 44.64 -17.20 -32.90
N LYS A 12 45.01 -18.49 -32.82
CA LYS A 12 44.34 -19.47 -31.97
C LYS A 12 44.47 -19.13 -30.49
N GLU A 13 45.64 -18.68 -30.04
CA GLU A 13 45.86 -18.29 -28.65
C GLU A 13 45.10 -17.01 -28.27
N LEU A 14 45.02 -16.03 -29.17
CA LEU A 14 44.17 -14.84 -29.02
C LEU A 14 42.68 -15.20 -28.90
N ILE A 15 42.19 -16.13 -29.74
CA ILE A 15 40.81 -16.63 -29.67
C ILE A 15 40.55 -17.32 -28.32
N ARG A 16 41.51 -18.12 -27.82
CA ARG A 16 41.42 -18.76 -26.49
C ARG A 16 41.31 -17.73 -25.37
N LYS A 17 42.22 -16.74 -25.33
CA LYS A 17 42.23 -15.68 -24.30
C LYS A 17 40.95 -14.82 -24.35
N ASN A 18 40.46 -14.49 -25.55
CA ASN A 18 39.22 -13.73 -25.70
C ASN A 18 37.99 -14.54 -25.25
N ARG A 19 37.98 -15.85 -25.52
CA ARG A 19 36.93 -16.76 -25.06
C ARG A 19 36.92 -16.91 -23.54
N GLU A 20 38.09 -17.03 -22.91
CA GLU A 20 38.21 -17.08 -21.44
C GLU A 20 37.70 -15.78 -20.79
N LYS A 21 38.14 -14.62 -21.28
CA LYS A 21 37.64 -13.32 -20.80
C LYS A 21 36.13 -13.16 -20.97
N ALA A 22 35.58 -13.60 -22.10
CA ALA A 22 34.13 -13.54 -22.35
C ALA A 22 33.35 -14.42 -21.36
N LEU A 23 33.86 -15.62 -21.05
CA LEU A 23 33.25 -16.52 -20.06
C LEU A 23 33.31 -15.95 -18.64
N GLU A 24 34.41 -15.30 -18.28
CA GLU A 24 34.57 -14.67 -16.96
C GLU A 24 33.62 -13.47 -16.78
N ILE A 25 33.46 -12.65 -17.82
CA ILE A 25 32.47 -11.55 -17.84
C ILE A 25 31.05 -12.10 -17.69
N GLN A 26 30.71 -13.20 -18.38
CA GLN A 26 29.39 -13.82 -18.23
C GLN A 26 29.14 -14.36 -16.82
N LYS A 27 30.12 -15.04 -16.22
CA LYS A 27 30.02 -15.53 -14.84
C LYS A 27 29.82 -14.39 -13.84
N ARG A 28 30.59 -13.30 -13.98
CA ARG A 28 30.46 -12.12 -13.11
C ARG A 28 29.08 -11.48 -13.22
N LYS A 29 28.60 -11.23 -14.45
CA LYS A 29 27.26 -10.66 -14.69
C LYS A 29 26.13 -11.54 -14.19
N ARG A 30 26.29 -12.88 -14.25
CA ARG A 30 25.32 -13.82 -13.72
C ARG A 30 25.26 -13.74 -12.20
N LYS A 31 26.42 -13.75 -11.53
CA LYS A 31 26.50 -13.63 -10.07
C LYS A 31 25.92 -12.30 -9.57
N GLU A 32 26.23 -11.19 -10.23
CA GLU A 32 25.67 -9.86 -9.90
C GLU A 32 24.14 -9.83 -10.04
N ARG A 33 23.56 -10.54 -11.02
CA ARG A 33 22.10 -10.66 -11.17
C ARG A 33 21.48 -11.51 -10.08
N GLU A 34 22.07 -12.67 -9.79
CA GLU A 34 21.61 -13.58 -8.73
C GLU A 34 21.66 -12.90 -7.36
N GLU A 35 22.72 -12.13 -7.06
CA GLU A 35 22.83 -11.35 -5.81
C GLU A 35 21.78 -10.23 -5.74
N LYS A 36 21.50 -9.54 -6.85
CA LYS A 36 20.47 -8.50 -6.91
C LYS A 36 19.07 -9.08 -6.73
N GLU A 37 18.75 -10.19 -7.38
CA GLU A 37 17.47 -10.90 -7.22
C GLU A 37 17.28 -11.39 -5.78
N LEU A 38 18.33 -11.90 -5.13
CA LEU A 38 18.27 -12.28 -3.71
C LEU A 38 17.98 -11.08 -2.80
N SER A 39 18.61 -9.94 -3.07
CA SER A 39 18.42 -8.71 -2.28
C SER A 39 17.02 -8.09 -2.44
N ASP A 40 16.45 -8.16 -3.65
CA ASP A 40 15.09 -7.69 -3.93
C ASP A 40 14.02 -8.61 -3.27
N ALA A 41 14.29 -9.92 -3.19
CA ALA A 41 13.41 -10.88 -2.54
C ALA A 41 13.39 -10.75 -1.00
N THR A 42 14.56 -10.57 -0.36
CA THR A 42 14.65 -10.39 1.10
C THR A 42 14.10 -9.04 1.57
N GLY A 43 14.31 -7.97 0.80
CA GLY A 43 13.75 -6.65 1.10
C GLY A 43 12.22 -6.61 1.10
N GLY A 44 11.55 -7.49 0.34
CA GLY A 44 10.10 -7.65 0.39
C GLY A 44 9.60 -8.27 1.68
N GLN A 45 10.29 -9.30 2.18
CA GLN A 45 9.93 -10.01 3.41
C GLN A 45 10.10 -9.13 4.65
N GLU A 46 11.19 -8.37 4.73
CA GLU A 46 11.41 -7.40 5.82
C GLU A 46 10.34 -6.30 5.86
N LYS A 47 9.93 -5.76 4.71
CA LYS A 47 8.86 -4.76 4.64
C LYS A 47 7.51 -5.30 5.09
N ILE A 48 7.18 -6.53 4.71
CA ILE A 48 5.94 -7.20 5.13
C ILE A 48 5.98 -7.47 6.65
N ALA A 49 7.09 -7.97 7.17
CA ALA A 49 7.27 -8.22 8.59
C ALA A 49 7.17 -6.92 9.41
N LYS A 50 7.82 -5.85 8.94
CA LYS A 50 7.74 -4.52 9.54
C LYS A 50 6.31 -3.99 9.55
N ARG A 51 5.59 -4.07 8.41
CA ARG A 51 4.19 -3.64 8.31
C ARG A 51 3.28 -4.44 9.26
N ARG A 52 3.46 -5.75 9.38
CA ARG A 52 2.71 -6.59 10.33
C ARG A 52 2.97 -6.23 11.78
N LYS A 53 4.24 -6.01 12.13
CA LYS A 53 4.60 -5.60 13.49
C LYS A 53 4.03 -4.22 13.83
N GLU A 54 4.14 -3.28 12.87
CA GLU A 54 3.51 -1.96 12.98
C GLU A 54 1.99 -2.06 13.09
N GLU A 55 1.34 -3.08 12.50
CA GLU A 55 -0.10 -3.34 12.62
C GLU A 55 -0.50 -3.88 14.01
N GLU A 56 0.34 -4.72 14.63
CA GLU A 56 0.10 -5.33 15.95
C GLU A 56 0.27 -4.33 17.11
N ASP A 57 1.24 -3.43 17.03
CA ASP A 57 1.54 -2.45 18.08
C ASP A 57 0.63 -1.20 18.04
N VAL A 58 -0.38 -1.18 17.17
CA VAL A 58 -1.30 -0.02 17.06
C VAL A 58 -2.35 -0.07 18.15
N GLU A 59 -2.38 0.96 19.00
CA GLU A 59 -3.50 1.20 19.91
C GLU A 59 -4.82 1.30 19.11
N LEU A 60 -5.80 0.44 19.42
CA LEU A 60 -7.08 0.39 18.74
C LEU A 60 -8.16 1.12 19.55
N GLU A 61 -9.03 1.86 18.86
CA GLU A 61 -10.24 2.39 19.50
C GLU A 61 -11.25 1.27 19.76
N GLU A 62 -12.15 1.46 20.74
CA GLU A 62 -13.15 0.45 21.14
C GLU A 62 -13.98 -0.09 19.97
N PHE A 63 -14.36 0.79 19.03
CA PHE A 63 -15.16 0.38 17.86
C PHE A 63 -14.37 -0.45 16.83
N GLU A 64 -13.04 -0.48 16.92
CA GLU A 64 -12.18 -1.26 16.04
C GLU A 64 -11.92 -2.67 16.60
N ILE A 65 -12.05 -2.84 17.92
CA ILE A 65 -11.82 -4.12 18.58
C ILE A 65 -12.87 -5.14 18.11
N GLY A 66 -12.41 -6.22 17.48
CA GLY A 66 -13.28 -7.26 16.92
C GLY A 66 -14.02 -6.85 15.64
N ALA A 67 -13.77 -5.64 15.11
CA ALA A 67 -14.38 -5.20 13.86
C ALA A 67 -13.75 -5.89 12.64
N PRO A 68 -14.48 -6.05 11.52
CA PRO A 68 -13.91 -6.61 10.30
C PRO A 68 -12.71 -5.82 9.77
N LEU A 69 -11.79 -6.53 9.11
CA LEU A 69 -10.58 -5.94 8.51
C LEU A 69 -10.87 -4.88 7.43
N LEU A 70 -12.02 -4.97 6.78
CA LEU A 70 -12.44 -4.04 5.74
C LEU A 70 -13.47 -3.06 6.28
N VAL A 71 -13.35 -1.79 5.90
CA VAL A 71 -14.29 -0.71 6.23
C VAL A 71 -15.05 -0.26 5.00
N THR A 72 -16.32 0.09 5.17
CA THR A 72 -17.08 0.70 4.09
C THR A 72 -16.64 2.15 3.87
N LYS A 73 -16.89 2.68 2.67
CA LYS A 73 -16.72 4.11 2.38
C LYS A 73 -17.41 5.01 3.41
N LYS A 74 -18.63 4.65 3.82
CA LYS A 74 -19.41 5.42 4.80
C LYS A 74 -18.71 5.43 6.16
N GLU A 75 -18.32 4.27 6.64
CA GLU A 75 -17.60 4.11 7.91
C GLU A 75 -16.28 4.88 7.91
N ALA A 76 -15.51 4.85 6.82
CA ALA A 76 -14.27 5.61 6.70
C ALA A 76 -14.47 7.14 6.82
N LYS A 77 -15.59 7.66 6.30
CA LYS A 77 -15.93 9.10 6.40
C LYS A 77 -16.45 9.49 7.78
N GLU A 78 -17.28 8.64 8.38
CA GLU A 78 -17.98 8.93 9.63
C GLU A 78 -17.12 8.65 10.86
N ARG A 79 -16.45 7.49 10.92
CA ARG A 79 -15.64 7.08 12.08
C ARG A 79 -14.22 7.65 12.00
N TYR A 80 -13.59 7.57 10.84
CA TYR A 80 -12.19 8.01 10.66
C TYR A 80 -12.05 9.44 10.10
N CYS A 81 -13.17 10.15 9.97
CA CYS A 81 -13.22 11.54 9.51
C CYS A 81 -12.59 11.81 8.13
N LEU A 82 -12.29 10.77 7.33
CA LEU A 82 -11.56 10.94 6.08
C LEU A 82 -12.42 11.58 4.98
N PRO A 83 -11.88 12.57 4.25
CA PRO A 83 -12.59 13.16 3.12
C PRO A 83 -12.51 12.27 1.88
N GLU A 84 -13.43 12.54 0.95
CA GLU A 84 -13.55 11.81 -0.31
C GLU A 84 -12.25 11.78 -1.13
N GLY A 85 -11.55 12.92 -1.21
CA GLY A 85 -10.28 13.01 -1.94
C GLY A 85 -9.18 12.11 -1.37
N THR A 86 -9.17 11.87 -0.06
CA THR A 86 -8.23 10.92 0.56
C THR A 86 -8.64 9.47 0.26
N LEU A 87 -9.93 9.16 0.28
CA LEU A 87 -10.44 7.83 -0.05
C LEU A 87 -10.23 7.46 -1.53
N ALA A 88 -10.19 8.44 -2.43
CA ALA A 88 -9.97 8.22 -3.86
C ALA A 88 -8.60 7.59 -4.18
N VAL A 89 -7.61 7.79 -3.32
CA VAL A 89 -6.24 7.28 -3.48
C VAL A 89 -5.93 6.09 -2.56
N CYS A 90 -6.93 5.57 -1.84
CA CYS A 90 -6.77 4.37 -1.00
C CYS A 90 -7.06 3.11 -1.81
N SER A 91 -6.47 1.98 -1.39
CA SER A 91 -6.78 0.68 -1.98
C SER A 91 -8.17 0.23 -1.56
N PHE A 92 -8.95 -0.31 -2.49
CA PHE A 92 -10.28 -0.84 -2.19
C PHE A 92 -10.61 -2.08 -3.00
N VAL A 93 -11.52 -2.88 -2.44
CA VAL A 93 -12.20 -3.98 -3.11
C VAL A 93 -13.63 -3.57 -3.38
N GLU A 94 -14.11 -3.79 -4.60
CA GLU A 94 -15.51 -3.56 -4.94
C GLU A 94 -16.35 -4.82 -4.72
N LYS A 95 -17.54 -4.63 -4.16
CA LYS A 95 -18.57 -5.66 -4.03
C LYS A 95 -19.91 -5.14 -4.52
N GLU A 96 -20.81 -6.06 -4.87
CA GLU A 96 -22.21 -5.70 -5.14
C GLU A 96 -22.83 -4.99 -3.93
N ASN A 97 -23.69 -4.02 -4.20
CA ASN A 97 -24.35 -3.27 -3.15
C ASN A 97 -25.35 -4.21 -2.42
N PRO A 98 -25.25 -4.37 -1.09
CA PRO A 98 -26.06 -5.34 -0.35
C PRO A 98 -27.55 -4.97 -0.32
N HIS A 99 -27.89 -3.69 -0.54
CA HIS A 99 -29.28 -3.26 -0.53
C HIS A 99 -30.01 -3.61 -1.82
N ARG A 100 -29.39 -3.35 -2.98
CA ARG A 100 -29.97 -3.63 -4.31
C ARG A 100 -28.90 -3.91 -5.35
N LYS A 101 -29.08 -5.00 -6.11
CA LYS A 101 -28.25 -5.31 -7.29
C LYS A 101 -28.46 -4.24 -8.36
N GLY A 102 -27.39 -3.81 -9.02
CA GLY A 102 -27.42 -2.74 -10.03
C GLY A 102 -27.30 -1.32 -9.49
N TRP A 103 -27.30 -1.12 -8.17
CA TRP A 103 -26.82 0.15 -7.59
C TRP A 103 -25.30 0.26 -7.68
N ASN A 104 -24.78 1.47 -7.46
CA ASN A 104 -23.34 1.69 -7.39
C ASN A 104 -22.69 0.68 -6.44
N LYS A 105 -21.64 0.02 -6.94
CA LYS A 105 -20.88 -0.98 -6.21
C LYS A 105 -20.36 -0.41 -4.89
N MET A 106 -20.41 -1.25 -3.87
CA MET A 106 -19.88 -0.92 -2.55
C MET A 106 -18.36 -1.00 -2.57
N LYS A 107 -17.69 0.07 -2.12
CA LYS A 107 -16.24 0.08 -1.91
C LYS A 107 -15.90 -0.29 -0.47
N LEU A 108 -15.00 -1.26 -0.33
CA LEU A 108 -14.47 -1.75 0.94
C LEU A 108 -12.97 -1.47 0.98
N TYR A 109 -12.51 -0.72 1.97
CA TYR A 109 -11.12 -0.29 2.15
C TYR A 109 -10.45 -1.08 3.27
N GLU A 110 -9.13 -1.21 3.25
CA GLU A 110 -8.38 -1.81 4.36
C GLU A 110 -8.45 -0.90 5.60
N ARG A 111 -8.95 -1.41 6.73
CA ARG A 111 -9.09 -0.64 7.97
C ARG A 111 -7.76 -0.05 8.44
N PHE A 112 -6.68 -0.81 8.31
CA PHE A 112 -5.34 -0.36 8.67
C PHE A 112 -4.90 0.87 7.86
N GLU A 113 -5.04 0.84 6.53
CA GLU A 113 -4.70 1.99 5.67
C GLU A 113 -5.52 3.23 6.05
N ILE A 114 -6.81 3.03 6.29
CA ILE A 114 -7.74 4.09 6.68
C ILE A 114 -7.35 4.71 8.02
N ARG A 115 -7.05 3.88 9.04
CA ARG A 115 -6.57 4.32 10.35
C ARG A 115 -5.29 5.12 10.22
N LEU A 116 -4.30 4.60 9.48
CA LEU A 116 -3.01 5.25 9.29
C LEU A 116 -3.16 6.63 8.65
N ARG A 117 -3.97 6.73 7.59
CA ARG A 117 -4.22 8.01 6.90
C ARG A 117 -4.97 9.00 7.77
N ALA A 118 -5.92 8.53 8.57
CA ALA A 118 -6.67 9.37 9.49
C ALA A 118 -5.76 9.94 10.59
N ARG A 119 -5.00 9.08 11.28
CA ARG A 119 -4.05 9.53 12.32
C ARG A 119 -3.00 10.47 11.76
N LYS A 120 -2.44 10.16 10.59
CA LYS A 120 -1.48 11.05 9.91
C LYS A 120 -2.08 12.42 9.60
N ARG A 121 -3.35 12.48 9.21
CA ARG A 121 -4.04 13.73 8.87
C ARG A 121 -4.29 14.60 10.09
N TYR A 122 -4.67 13.98 11.20
CA TYR A 122 -5.12 14.69 12.41
C TYR A 122 -4.07 14.72 13.53
N GLY A 123 -2.83 14.31 13.26
CA GLY A 123 -1.73 14.43 14.21
C GLY A 123 -1.70 13.36 15.30
N GLY A 124 -2.34 12.21 15.09
CA GLY A 124 -2.37 11.10 16.04
C GLY A 124 -3.76 10.51 16.24
N LEU A 125 -3.90 9.69 17.28
CA LEU A 125 -5.19 9.14 17.70
C LEU A 125 -6.03 10.23 18.38
N GLU A 126 -5.41 11.00 19.26
CA GLU A 126 -6.04 12.07 20.05
C GLU A 126 -6.65 13.13 19.15
N GLY A 127 -5.89 13.66 18.18
CA GLY A 127 -6.42 14.67 17.26
C GLY A 127 -7.53 14.14 16.34
N LEU A 128 -7.56 12.84 16.04
CA LEU A 128 -8.68 12.22 15.32
C LEU A 128 -9.95 12.17 16.20
N ILE A 129 -9.80 11.89 17.49
CA ILE A 129 -10.91 11.90 18.46
C ILE A 129 -11.47 13.32 18.58
N GLU A 130 -10.59 14.33 18.77
CA GLU A 130 -10.99 15.73 18.86
C GLU A 130 -11.76 16.21 17.61
N GLU A 131 -11.30 15.86 16.41
CA GLU A 131 -12.01 16.16 15.15
C GLU A 131 -13.41 15.54 15.13
N ARG A 132 -13.55 14.30 15.61
CA ARG A 132 -14.85 13.60 15.65
C ARG A 132 -15.80 14.30 16.61
N ASP A 133 -15.31 14.70 17.78
CA ASP A 133 -16.07 15.44 18.80
C ASP A 133 -16.46 16.82 18.29
N GLU A 134 -15.57 17.51 17.59
CA GLU A 134 -15.86 18.81 16.99
C GLU A 134 -16.96 18.71 15.92
N ARG A 135 -16.93 17.67 15.07
CA ARG A 135 -18.00 17.40 14.09
C ARG A 135 -19.33 17.08 14.77
N ALA A 136 -19.31 16.30 15.85
CA ALA A 136 -20.50 15.98 16.62
C ALA A 136 -21.11 17.24 17.24
N ARG A 137 -20.29 18.09 17.85
CA ARG A 137 -20.71 19.38 18.41
C ARG A 137 -21.32 20.31 17.36
N LYS A 138 -20.64 20.51 16.22
CA LYS A 138 -21.15 21.34 15.11
C LYS A 138 -22.49 20.83 14.57
N LYS A 139 -22.66 19.51 14.48
CA LYS A 139 -23.93 18.89 14.07
C LYS A 139 -25.03 19.16 15.10
N PHE A 140 -24.73 18.98 16.38
CA PHE A 140 -25.66 19.23 17.48
C PHE A 140 -26.13 20.69 17.51
N GLU A 141 -25.22 21.65 17.40
CA GLU A 141 -25.54 23.09 17.33
C GLU A 141 -26.46 23.39 16.15
N LYS A 142 -26.14 22.87 14.97
CA LYS A 142 -26.98 23.05 13.77
C LYS A 142 -28.37 22.45 13.93
N ASP A 143 -28.49 21.32 14.62
CA ASP A 143 -29.80 20.67 14.85
C ASP A 143 -30.61 21.41 15.93
N LEU A 144 -29.95 21.97 16.95
CA LEU A 144 -30.58 22.88 17.91
C LEU A 144 -31.14 24.13 17.22
N ASP A 145 -30.37 24.75 16.32
CA ASP A 145 -30.81 25.97 15.63
C ASP A 145 -32.05 25.74 14.76
N LYS A 146 -32.16 24.57 14.11
CA LYS A 146 -33.37 24.21 13.35
C LYS A 146 -34.59 24.02 14.24
N THR A 147 -34.41 23.42 15.42
CA THR A 147 -35.54 23.09 16.32
C THR A 147 -36.08 24.29 17.08
N LYS A 148 -35.28 25.35 17.28
CA LYS A 148 -35.72 26.63 17.87
C LYS A 148 -36.94 27.26 17.16
N HIS A 149 -37.13 26.97 15.87
CA HIS A 149 -38.25 27.50 15.08
C HIS A 149 -39.50 26.63 15.09
N ILE A 150 -39.44 25.41 15.66
CA ILE A 150 -40.56 24.46 15.65
C ILE A 150 -41.54 24.72 16.81
N PHE A 151 -41.06 25.30 17.91
CA PHE A 151 -41.85 25.58 19.12
C PHE A 151 -42.29 27.05 19.24
N LYS A 152 -42.41 27.76 18.12
CA LYS A 152 -42.90 29.14 18.06
C LYS A 152 -44.35 29.21 17.62
#